data_AF-A0A6I5HGV9-F1
#
_entry.id   AF-A0A6I5HGV9-F1
#
_cell.length_a   1.000
_cell.length_b   1.000
_cell.length_c   1.000
_cell.angle_alpha   90.00
_cell.angle_beta   90.00
_cell.angle_gamma   90.00
#
_symmetry.space_group_name_H-M   'P 1'
#
loop_
_entity.id
_entity.type
_entity.pdbx_description
1 polymer ?
#
loop_
_entity_poly.entity_id
_entity_poly.type
_entity_poly.pdbx_seq_one_letter_code
_entity_poly.pdbx_strand_id
1 'polypeptide(L)'
;MNDDAPYPPDRTDDELARLDITVLLRDGLTAGPGPRRTALFGDGAAAAAVVLDRLGTEPRSVAFLADTVRAAGLARAVELPEPLPRREAADVVGEWLRAGAVLAGGVETDDTAATWLHAVATIIELKQLTRARGRGV
;
A
#
# COMPACT_ATOMS: atom_id res chain seq x y z
N MET A 1 25.80 3.89 24.36
CA MET A 1 26.17 2.92 23.33
C MET A 1 25.37 3.32 22.11
N ASN A 2 26.01 4.02 21.16
CA ASN A 2 25.36 4.54 19.96
C ASN A 2 25.18 3.38 18.98
N ASP A 3 23.93 3.01 18.68
CA ASP A 3 23.62 2.21 17.51
C ASP A 3 23.58 3.14 16.29
N ASP A 4 24.76 3.50 15.78
CA ASP A 4 24.96 3.98 14.40
C ASP A 4 24.78 2.80 13.43
N ALA A 5 23.60 2.19 13.45
CA ALA A 5 23.18 1.37 12.33
C ALA A 5 22.94 2.34 11.16
N PRO A 6 23.69 2.25 10.04
CA PRO A 6 23.43 3.11 8.89
C PRO A 6 21.97 2.97 8.50
N TYR A 7 21.25 4.09 8.39
CA TYR A 7 19.93 4.10 7.78
C TYR A 7 20.07 3.35 6.45
N PRO A 8 19.25 2.31 6.19
CA PRO A 8 19.35 1.57 4.94
C PRO A 8 19.28 2.59 3.80
N PRO A 9 20.13 2.49 2.77
CA PRO A 9 20.22 3.49 1.72
C PRO A 9 18.83 3.82 1.19
N ASP A 10 18.55 5.12 1.00
CA ASP A 10 17.29 5.60 0.44
C ASP A 10 17.00 4.81 -0.84
N ARG A 11 15.98 3.92 -0.80
CA ARG A 11 15.60 3.13 -1.97
C ARG A 11 15.01 4.05 -3.02
N THR A 12 15.47 3.90 -4.25
CA THR A 12 14.89 4.56 -5.41
C THR A 12 13.49 4.03 -5.68
N ASP A 13 12.66 4.82 -6.37
CA ASP A 13 11.35 4.37 -6.84
C ASP A 13 11.45 3.12 -7.73
N ASP A 14 12.52 2.99 -8.52
CA ASP A 14 12.75 1.81 -9.33
C ASP A 14 13.06 0.56 -8.50
N GLU A 15 13.77 0.70 -7.38
CA GLU A 15 14.00 -0.41 -6.44
C GLU A 15 12.72 -0.81 -5.72
N LEU A 16 11.92 0.17 -5.28
CA LEU A 16 10.63 -0.06 -4.64
C LEU A 16 9.64 -0.77 -5.58
N ALA A 17 9.57 -0.34 -6.85
CA ALA A 17 8.67 -0.93 -7.84
C ALA A 17 8.97 -2.41 -8.18
N ARG A 18 10.15 -2.92 -7.77
CA ARG A 18 10.54 -4.34 -7.94
C ARG A 18 10.21 -5.23 -6.75
N LEU A 19 9.72 -4.66 -5.64
CA LEU A 19 9.38 -5.44 -4.45
C LEU A 19 8.11 -6.26 -4.69
N ASP A 20 8.05 -7.45 -4.08
CA ASP A 20 6.84 -8.26 -4.04
C ASP A 20 5.88 -7.68 -2.98
N ILE A 21 5.05 -6.74 -3.42
CA ILE A 21 4.08 -6.03 -2.57
C ILE A 21 3.11 -7.03 -1.91
N THR A 22 2.74 -8.09 -2.61
CA THR A 22 1.79 -9.09 -2.11
C THR A 22 2.38 -9.88 -0.94
N VAL A 23 3.66 -10.26 -1.02
CA VAL A 23 4.36 -10.92 0.09
C VAL A 23 4.52 -9.98 1.28
N LEU A 24 4.93 -8.73 1.04
CA LEU A 24 5.10 -7.73 2.11
C LEU A 24 3.79 -7.39 2.81
N LEU A 25 2.69 -7.30 2.06
CA LEU A 25 1.36 -7.11 2.60
C LEU A 25 0.97 -8.29 3.50
N ARG A 26 1.11 -9.53 3.00
CA ARG A 26 0.76 -10.74 3.79
C ARG A 26 1.58 -10.85 5.07
N ASP A 27 2.89 -10.60 5.00
CA ASP A 27 3.76 -10.58 6.18
C ASP A 27 3.28 -9.51 7.17
N GLY A 28 3.03 -8.29 6.71
CA GLY A 28 2.54 -7.21 7.56
C GLY A 28 1.15 -7.45 8.17
N LEU A 29 0.28 -8.20 7.51
CA LEU A 29 -1.04 -8.58 8.04
C LEU A 29 -0.99 -9.77 9.02
N THR A 30 -0.01 -10.67 8.90
CA THR A 30 0.03 -11.93 9.70
C THR A 30 1.12 -11.99 10.76
N ALA A 31 2.21 -11.25 10.60
CA ALA A 31 3.32 -11.29 11.54
C ALA A 31 2.94 -10.66 12.89
N GLY A 32 3.51 -11.18 13.98
CA GLY A 32 3.38 -10.59 15.30
C GLY A 32 3.96 -9.17 15.36
N PRO A 33 3.54 -8.33 16.33
CA PRO A 33 4.07 -6.97 16.48
C PRO A 33 5.59 -6.96 16.61
N GLY A 34 6.26 -6.07 15.87
CA GLY A 34 7.71 -5.90 16.00
C GLY A 34 8.32 -4.98 14.93
N PRO A 35 9.56 -4.50 15.14
CA PRO A 35 10.20 -3.52 14.26
C PRO A 35 10.35 -4.00 12.81
N ARG A 36 10.67 -5.28 12.60
CA ARG A 36 10.82 -5.87 11.28
C ARG A 36 9.52 -5.86 10.48
N ARG A 37 8.40 -6.26 11.13
CA ARG A 37 7.07 -6.21 10.53
C ARG A 37 6.73 -4.79 10.11
N THR A 38 6.90 -3.81 11.00
CA THR A 38 6.59 -2.39 10.71
C THR A 38 7.40 -1.87 9.53
N ALA A 39 8.70 -2.17 9.48
CA ALA A 39 9.57 -1.74 8.38
C ALA A 39 9.15 -2.37 7.04
N LEU A 40 8.94 -3.70 6.99
CA LEU A 40 8.56 -4.40 5.77
C LEU A 40 7.15 -4.02 5.28
N PHE A 41 6.23 -3.78 6.22
CA PHE A 41 4.88 -3.32 5.88
C PHE A 41 4.89 -1.90 5.32
N GLY A 42 5.73 -1.02 5.88
CA GLY A 42 5.99 0.31 5.35
C GLY A 42 6.66 0.31 3.97
N ASP A 43 7.66 -0.55 3.76
CA ASP A 43 8.29 -0.78 2.45
C ASP A 43 7.26 -1.22 1.41
N GLY A 44 6.35 -2.12 1.80
CA GLY A 44 5.24 -2.56 0.96
C GLY A 44 4.31 -1.41 0.58
N ALA A 45 3.99 -0.51 1.52
CA ALA A 45 3.17 0.67 1.25
C ALA A 45 3.87 1.65 0.29
N ALA A 46 5.17 1.89 0.49
CA ALA A 46 5.96 2.74 -0.39
C ALA A 46 6.06 2.17 -1.82
N ALA A 47 6.29 0.87 -1.95
CA ALA A 47 6.30 0.16 -3.23
C ALA A 47 4.94 0.22 -3.95
N ALA A 48 3.86 -0.07 -3.22
CA ALA A 48 2.50 0.04 -3.73
C ALA A 48 2.19 1.45 -4.25
N ALA A 49 2.58 2.48 -3.49
CA ALA A 49 2.40 3.87 -3.89
C ALA A 49 3.16 4.20 -5.17
N VAL A 50 4.41 3.75 -5.32
CA VAL A 50 5.18 3.94 -6.56
C VAL A 50 4.49 3.27 -7.75
N VAL A 51 4.03 2.02 -7.60
CA VAL A 51 3.38 1.28 -8.69
C VAL A 51 2.08 1.99 -9.12
N LEU A 52 1.21 2.35 -8.18
CA LEU A 52 -0.05 3.02 -8.51
C LEU A 52 0.15 4.44 -9.05
N ASP A 53 1.13 5.17 -8.53
CA ASP A 53 1.48 6.50 -9.03
C ASP A 53 1.98 6.46 -10.49
N ARG A 54 2.77 5.43 -10.85
CA ARG A 54 3.20 5.20 -12.25
C ARG A 54 2.04 4.85 -13.18
N LEU A 55 1.06 4.11 -12.67
CA LEU A 55 -0.20 3.84 -13.36
C LEU A 55 -1.12 5.06 -13.39
N GLY A 56 -0.71 6.19 -12.79
CA GLY A 56 -1.43 7.45 -12.73
C GLY A 56 -2.71 7.40 -11.89
N THR A 57 -2.76 6.51 -10.90
CA THR A 57 -3.88 6.38 -9.97
C THR A 57 -4.01 7.63 -9.11
N GLU A 58 -5.25 8.10 -8.94
CA GLU A 58 -5.55 9.23 -8.07
C GLU A 58 -5.52 8.81 -6.59
N PRO A 59 -4.81 9.55 -5.70
CA PRO A 59 -4.77 9.24 -4.26
C PRO A 59 -6.16 9.06 -3.64
N ARG A 60 -7.11 9.93 -4.01
CA ARG A 60 -8.49 9.88 -3.53
C ARG A 60 -9.21 8.57 -3.84
N SER A 61 -8.86 7.90 -4.95
CA SER A 61 -9.46 6.62 -5.33
C SER A 61 -8.96 5.50 -4.42
N VAL A 62 -7.68 5.52 -4.05
CA VAL A 62 -7.10 4.56 -3.10
C VAL A 62 -7.64 4.78 -1.69
N ALA A 63 -7.77 6.03 -1.26
CA ALA A 63 -8.38 6.37 0.04
C ALA A 63 -9.85 5.91 0.12
N PHE A 64 -10.63 6.11 -0.94
CA PHE A 64 -12.01 5.63 -0.99
C PHE A 64 -12.10 4.10 -0.90
N LEU A 65 -11.18 3.38 -1.56
CA LEU A 65 -11.09 1.93 -1.43
C LEU A 65 -10.71 1.52 0.00
N ALA A 66 -9.78 2.24 0.64
CA ALA A 66 -9.40 2.01 2.02
C ALA A 66 -10.61 2.14 2.97
N ASP A 67 -11.42 3.18 2.78
CA ASP A 67 -12.67 3.36 3.53
C ASP A 67 -13.69 2.26 3.25
N THR A 68 -13.75 1.78 2.01
CA THR A 68 -14.61 0.64 1.64
C THR A 68 -14.17 -0.64 2.35
N VAL A 69 -12.86 -0.93 2.40
CA VAL A 69 -12.31 -2.08 3.14
C VAL A 69 -12.59 -1.93 4.63
N ARG A 70 -12.42 -0.73 5.20
CA ARG A 70 -12.73 -0.50 6.62
C ARG A 70 -14.21 -0.73 6.94
N ALA A 71 -15.11 -0.33 6.05
CA ALA A 71 -16.55 -0.43 6.27
C ALA A 71 -17.11 -1.84 6.01
N ALA A 72 -16.59 -2.54 5.01
CA ALA A 72 -17.18 -3.78 4.49
C ALA A 72 -16.26 -5.02 4.59
N GLY A 73 -14.99 -4.83 4.94
CA GLY A 73 -13.98 -5.87 5.01
C GLY A 73 -13.34 -6.23 3.66
N LEU A 74 -12.20 -6.91 3.70
CA LEU A 74 -11.45 -7.36 2.52
C LEU A 74 -12.27 -8.33 1.66
N ALA A 75 -13.00 -9.24 2.29
CA ALA A 75 -13.82 -10.23 1.59
C ALA A 75 -14.83 -9.56 0.65
N ARG A 76 -15.48 -8.48 1.09
CA ARG A 76 -16.43 -7.74 0.27
C ARG A 76 -15.74 -6.85 -0.76
N ALA A 77 -14.59 -6.24 -0.42
CA ALA A 77 -13.83 -5.41 -1.34
C ALA A 77 -13.30 -6.19 -2.55
N VAL A 78 -12.97 -7.48 -2.40
CA VAL A 78 -12.56 -8.37 -3.51
C VAL A 78 -13.66 -8.55 -4.56
N GLU A 79 -14.92 -8.45 -4.16
CA GLU A 79 -16.07 -8.64 -5.04
C GLU A 79 -16.42 -7.38 -5.85
N LEU A 80 -15.72 -6.26 -5.63
CA LEU A 80 -15.90 -5.04 -6.40
C LEU A 80 -15.49 -5.29 -7.87
N PRO A 81 -16.39 -5.06 -8.85
CA PRO A 81 -16.05 -5.22 -10.26
C PRO A 81 -14.93 -4.27 -10.71
N GLU A 82 -14.85 -3.09 -10.09
CA GLU A 82 -13.87 -2.05 -10.37
C GLU A 82 -13.39 -1.41 -9.05
N PRO A 83 -12.38 -2.00 -8.37
CA PRO A 83 -11.88 -1.48 -7.09
C PRO A 83 -11.11 -0.15 -7.23
N LEU A 84 -10.60 0.15 -8.43
CA LEU A 84 -9.97 1.43 -8.77
C LEU A 84 -10.33 1.85 -10.20
N PRO A 85 -10.33 3.16 -10.49
CA PRO A 85 -10.42 3.63 -11.86
C PRO A 85 -9.22 3.12 -12.67
N ARG A 86 -9.49 2.68 -13.90
CA ARG A 86 -8.56 2.05 -14.85
C ARG A 86 -8.26 0.59 -14.51
N ARG A 87 -8.41 -0.25 -15.53
CA ARG A 87 -8.27 -1.71 -15.45
C ARG A 87 -6.91 -2.15 -14.89
N GLU A 88 -5.81 -1.54 -15.34
CA GLU A 88 -4.46 -1.95 -14.91
C GLU A 88 -4.25 -1.74 -13.40
N ALA A 89 -4.69 -0.60 -12.85
CA ALA A 89 -4.62 -0.34 -11.41
C ALA A 89 -5.60 -1.23 -10.62
N ALA A 90 -6.79 -1.47 -11.19
CA ALA A 90 -7.77 -2.38 -10.61
C ALA A 90 -7.26 -3.82 -10.51
N ASP A 91 -6.57 -4.32 -11.54
CA ASP A 91 -6.01 -5.67 -11.59
C ASP A 91 -4.94 -5.83 -10.49
N VAL A 92 -4.01 -4.87 -10.39
CA VAL A 92 -2.94 -4.85 -9.37
C VAL A 92 -3.52 -4.84 -7.95
N VAL A 93 -4.44 -3.92 -7.67
CA VAL A 93 -5.05 -3.83 -6.33
C VAL A 93 -5.94 -5.03 -6.03
N GLY A 94 -6.62 -5.57 -7.03
CA GLY A 94 -7.40 -6.79 -6.91
C GLY A 94 -6.57 -7.98 -6.43
N GLU A 95 -5.29 -8.08 -6.82
CA GLU A 95 -4.36 -9.08 -6.30
C GLU A 95 -4.07 -8.89 -4.80
N TRP A 96 -3.85 -7.65 -4.37
CA TRP A 96 -3.59 -7.33 -2.97
C TRP A 96 -4.80 -7.60 -2.08
N LEU A 97 -6.00 -7.20 -2.53
CA LEU A 97 -7.25 -7.47 -1.83
C LEU A 97 -7.48 -8.99 -1.69
N ARG A 98 -7.30 -9.75 -2.77
CA ARG A 98 -7.39 -11.23 -2.73
C ARG A 98 -6.36 -11.83 -1.79
N ALA A 99 -5.14 -11.28 -1.78
CA ALA A 99 -4.06 -11.76 -0.94
C ALA A 99 -4.30 -11.51 0.56
N GLY A 100 -4.96 -10.42 0.92
CA GLY A 100 -5.41 -10.14 2.28
C GLY A 100 -6.64 -10.95 2.68
N ALA A 101 -7.64 -11.06 1.80
CA ALA A 101 -8.90 -11.75 2.10
C ALA A 101 -8.73 -13.24 2.46
N VAL A 102 -7.70 -13.89 1.92
CA VAL A 102 -7.40 -15.31 2.24
C VAL A 102 -6.84 -15.51 3.66
N LEU A 103 -6.46 -14.46 4.39
CA LEU A 103 -5.72 -14.56 5.64
C LEU A 103 -6.55 -14.89 6.89
N ALA A 104 -7.87 -15.12 6.78
CA ALA A 104 -8.75 -15.50 7.89
C ALA A 104 -8.62 -14.62 9.16
N GLY A 105 -8.21 -13.35 9.00
CA GLY A 105 -7.73 -12.52 10.10
C GLY A 105 -8.76 -11.58 10.73
N GLY A 106 -10.03 -11.67 10.32
CA GLY A 106 -11.14 -10.92 10.92
C GLY A 106 -11.00 -9.39 10.84
N VAL A 107 -11.78 -8.69 11.67
CA VAL A 107 -11.92 -7.22 11.65
C VAL A 107 -10.59 -6.48 11.84
N GLU A 108 -9.69 -7.00 12.68
CA GLU A 108 -8.37 -6.37 12.91
C GLU A 108 -7.50 -6.39 11.64
N THR A 109 -7.58 -7.47 10.86
CA THR A 109 -6.86 -7.58 9.58
C THR A 109 -7.45 -6.65 8.53
N ASP A 110 -8.77 -6.53 8.48
CA ASP A 110 -9.46 -5.59 7.60
C ASP A 110 -9.06 -4.13 7.93
N ASP A 111 -9.05 -3.74 9.21
CA ASP A 111 -8.65 -2.38 9.61
C ASP A 111 -7.16 -2.12 9.40
N THR A 112 -6.31 -3.13 9.59
CA THR A 112 -4.87 -3.03 9.28
C THR A 112 -4.65 -2.84 7.77
N ALA A 113 -5.38 -3.59 6.93
CA ALA A 113 -5.31 -3.44 5.48
C ALA A 113 -5.86 -2.09 5.00
N ALA A 114 -6.97 -1.61 5.59
CA ALA A 114 -7.50 -0.29 5.32
C ALA A 114 -6.50 0.82 5.70
N THR A 115 -5.86 0.70 6.86
CA THR A 115 -4.81 1.64 7.30
C THR A 115 -3.63 1.64 6.35
N TRP A 116 -3.23 0.48 5.85
CA TRP A 116 -2.18 0.35 4.85
C TRP A 116 -2.54 1.01 3.51
N LEU A 117 -3.77 0.80 3.01
CA LEU A 117 -4.25 1.46 1.79
C LEU A 117 -4.32 2.99 1.94
N HIS A 118 -4.70 3.49 3.12
CA HIS A 118 -4.63 4.93 3.42
C HIS A 118 -3.20 5.45 3.39
N ALA A 119 -2.24 4.71 3.97
CA ALA A 119 -0.83 5.09 3.89
C ALA A 119 -0.33 5.14 2.44
N VAL A 120 -0.72 4.18 1.60
CA VAL A 120 -0.43 4.19 0.16
C VAL A 120 -0.99 5.46 -0.50
N ALA A 121 -2.24 5.80 -0.25
CA ALA A 121 -2.88 7.01 -0.78
C ALA A 121 -2.09 8.28 -0.38
N THR A 122 -1.74 8.41 0.90
CA THR A 122 -0.93 9.54 1.41
C THR A 122 0.43 9.64 0.71
N ILE A 123 1.12 8.52 0.49
CA ILE A 123 2.43 8.53 -0.18
C ILE A 123 2.30 8.97 -1.64
N ILE A 124 1.26 8.51 -2.37
CA ILE A 124 1.00 8.97 -3.75
C ILE A 124 0.78 10.49 -3.76
N GLU A 125 -0.05 11.00 -2.86
CA GLU A 125 -0.33 12.44 -2.75
C GLU A 125 0.95 13.25 -2.52
N LEU A 126 1.81 12.83 -1.58
CA LEU A 126 3.09 13.49 -1.31
C LEU A 126 4.03 13.49 -2.53
N LYS A 127 4.08 12.39 -3.28
CA LYS A 127 4.87 12.28 -4.53
C LYS A 127 4.34 13.24 -5.60
N GLN A 128 3.03 13.28 -5.80
CA GLN A 128 2.39 14.18 -6.76
C GLN A 128 2.65 15.66 -6.41
N LEU A 129 2.49 16.04 -5.13
CA LEU A 129 2.76 17.39 -4.64
C LEU A 129 4.22 17.79 -4.82
N THR A 130 5.16 16.90 -4.52
CA THR A 130 6.60 17.15 -4.70
C THR A 130 6.95 17.38 -6.16
N ARG A 131 6.40 16.58 -7.08
CA ARG A 131 6.59 16.77 -8.52
C ARG A 131 5.96 18.07 -9.03
N ALA A 132 4.77 18.44 -8.56
CA ALA A 132 4.12 19.69 -8.94
C ALA A 132 4.95 20.91 -8.54
N ARG A 133 5.54 20.89 -7.33
CA ARG A 133 6.46 21.94 -6.87
C ARG A 133 7.73 22.02 -7.72
N GLY A 134 8.32 20.88 -8.08
CA GLY A 134 9.52 20.85 -8.93
C GLY A 134 9.31 21.31 -10.38
N ARG A 135 8.08 21.29 -10.90
CA ARG A 135 7.73 21.79 -12.24
C ARG A 135 7.36 23.28 -12.27
N GLY A 136 7.12 23.88 -11.11
CA GLY A 136 6.81 25.30 -10.96
C GLY A 136 8.03 26.20 -10.75
N VAL A 137 9.24 25.64 -10.85
CA VAL A 137 10.54 26.33 -10.72
C VAL A 137 11.22 26.38 -12.08
#